data_AF-A0A924TYD2-F1
#
_entry.id   AF-A0A924TYD2-F1
#
_cell.length_a   1.000
_cell.length_b   1.000
_cell.length_c   1.000
_cell.angle_alpha   90.00
_cell.angle_beta   90.00
_cell.angle_gamma   90.00
#
_symmetry.space_group_name_H-M   'P 1'
#
loop_
_entity.id
_entity.type
_entity.pdbx_description
1 polymer ?
#
loop_
_entity_poly.entity_id
_entity_poly.type
_entity_poly.pdbx_seq_one_letter_code
_entity_poly.pdbx_strand_id
1 'polypeptide(L)'
;MSRHLNDGTPPIAAAAWRELQAGFSGTLISLGPTLTMGLLAFAALGPQAATLGIPAALVSSVVGGAVFALLARGPMAAGGPASTPVLMLGALVATVVADPAFAASDPTAVALLLALVAAAVVSMGAVQIVLALSGLVRWAKYVPQPVLAG
;
A
#
# COMPACT_ATOMS: atom_id res chain seq x y z
N MET A 1 40.75 20.89 33.36
CA MET A 1 40.78 19.42 33.21
C MET A 1 39.36 18.91 33.08
N SER A 2 38.78 19.06 31.88
CA SER A 2 38.71 18.01 30.84
C SER A 2 37.59 16.99 31.08
N ARG A 3 36.34 17.47 31.06
CA ARG A 3 35.18 16.66 30.70
C ARG A 3 35.24 16.44 29.19
N HIS A 4 35.79 15.30 28.79
CA HIS A 4 35.73 14.85 27.40
C HIS A 4 34.27 14.60 27.02
N LEU A 5 33.84 15.33 26.00
CA LEU A 5 32.64 15.08 25.21
C LEU A 5 32.73 13.65 24.67
N ASN A 6 31.97 12.74 25.25
CA ASN A 6 31.72 11.44 24.66
C ASN A 6 30.55 11.66 23.71
N ASP A 7 30.83 11.95 22.45
CA ASP A 7 29.81 12.12 21.42
C ASP A 7 29.05 10.79 21.29
N GLY A 8 27.87 10.73 21.91
CA GLY A 8 27.00 9.56 22.02
C GLY A 8 26.35 9.12 20.72
N THR A 9 26.99 9.38 19.58
CA THR A 9 26.60 8.80 18.29
C THR A 9 26.89 7.30 18.33
N PRO A 10 25.86 6.44 18.33
CA PRO A 10 26.09 5.00 18.26
C PRO A 10 26.90 4.69 16.99
N PRO A 11 27.79 3.68 17.03
CA PRO A 11 28.50 3.26 15.83
C PRO A 11 27.48 2.93 14.74
N ILE A 12 27.79 3.31 13.48
CA ILE A 12 26.88 3.15 12.32
C ILE A 12 26.28 1.74 12.26
N ALA A 13 27.06 0.72 12.62
CA ALA A 13 26.60 -0.67 12.69
C ALA A 13 25.48 -0.90 13.73
N ALA A 14 25.55 -0.28 14.92
CA ALA A 14 24.52 -0.41 15.95
C ALA A 14 23.24 0.35 15.59
N ALA A 15 23.36 1.49 14.89
CA ALA A 15 22.21 2.21 14.36
C ALA A 15 21.52 1.39 13.26
N ALA A 16 22.28 0.89 12.27
CA ALA A 16 21.77 0.02 11.21
C ALA A 16 21.12 -1.25 11.74
N TRP A 17 21.70 -1.86 12.78
CA TRP A 17 21.12 -3.03 13.44
C TRP A 17 19.76 -2.74 14.06
N ARG A 18 19.61 -1.60 14.74
CA ARG A 18 18.32 -1.18 15.31
C ARG A 18 17.28 -0.89 14.24
N GLU A 19 17.67 -0.29 13.12
CA GLU A 19 16.78 -0.05 11.97
C GLU A 19 16.30 -1.36 11.34
N LEU A 20 17.19 -2.34 11.18
CA LEU A 20 16.83 -3.69 10.71
C LEU A 20 15.85 -4.38 11.66
N GLN A 21 16.10 -4.32 12.97
CA GLN A 21 15.18 -4.85 13.97
C GLN A 21 13.81 -4.17 13.91
N ALA A 22 13.78 -2.84 13.80
CA ALA A 22 12.54 -2.08 13.70
C ALA A 22 11.77 -2.40 12.40
N GLY A 23 12.47 -2.50 11.26
CA GLY A 23 11.87 -2.90 9.99
C GLY A 23 11.32 -4.32 10.00
N PHE A 24 12.04 -5.27 10.63
CA PHE A 24 11.57 -6.64 10.79
C PHE A 24 10.33 -6.71 11.68
N SER A 25 10.33 -6.05 12.84
CA SER A 25 9.14 -5.96 13.71
C SER A 25 7.97 -5.29 12.98
N GLY A 26 8.21 -4.20 12.26
CA GLY A 26 7.19 -3.53 11.44
C GLY A 26 6.60 -4.45 10.37
N THR A 27 7.45 -5.25 9.71
CA THR A 27 7.01 -6.24 8.71
C THR A 27 6.08 -7.27 9.34
N LEU A 28 6.48 -7.87 10.47
CA LEU A 28 5.66 -8.86 11.19
C LEU A 28 4.30 -8.29 11.63
N ILE A 29 4.28 -7.05 12.10
CA ILE A 29 3.04 -6.37 12.51
C ILE A 29 2.15 -6.07 11.29
N SER A 30 2.74 -5.67 10.16
CA SER A 30 2.01 -5.28 8.95
C SER A 30 1.51 -6.45 8.10
N LEU A 31 2.03 -7.67 8.29
CA LEU A 31 1.69 -8.84 7.48
C LEU A 31 0.20 -9.17 7.56
N GLY A 32 -0.36 -9.26 8.76
CA GLY A 32 -1.80 -9.57 8.95
C GLY A 32 -2.70 -8.58 8.20
N PRO A 33 -2.62 -7.27 8.50
CA PRO A 33 -3.39 -6.25 7.77
C PRO A 33 -3.18 -6.28 6.26
N THR A 34 -1.94 -6.47 5.79
CA THR A 34 -1.61 -6.55 4.35
C THR A 34 -2.36 -7.69 3.68
N LEU A 35 -2.30 -8.90 4.25
CA LEU A 35 -2.99 -10.07 3.72
C LEU A 35 -4.51 -9.86 3.74
N THR A 36 -5.05 -9.31 4.82
CA THR A 36 -6.48 -8.98 4.92
C THR A 36 -6.91 -8.00 3.83
N MET A 37 -6.11 -6.97 3.55
CA MET A 37 -6.40 -6.01 2.47
C MET A 37 -6.37 -6.68 1.09
N GLY A 38 -5.45 -7.60 0.84
CA GLY A 38 -5.42 -8.39 -0.39
C GLY A 38 -6.67 -9.25 -0.58
N LEU A 39 -7.07 -9.95 0.48
CA LEU A 39 -8.31 -10.74 0.47
C LEU A 39 -9.54 -9.85 0.26
N LEU A 40 -9.56 -8.68 0.89
CA LEU A 40 -10.67 -7.74 0.79
C LEU A 40 -10.81 -7.19 -0.65
N ALA A 41 -9.70 -6.82 -1.29
CA ALA A 41 -9.69 -6.33 -2.68
C ALA A 41 -10.27 -7.34 -3.68
N PHE A 42 -10.12 -8.64 -3.42
CA PHE A 42 -10.56 -9.70 -4.33
C PHE A 42 -11.71 -10.54 -3.77
N ALA A 43 -12.34 -10.10 -2.68
CA ALA A 43 -13.34 -10.87 -1.94
C ALA A 43 -14.52 -11.32 -2.82
N ALA A 44 -14.91 -10.51 -3.80
CA ALA A 44 -16.01 -10.81 -4.72
C ALA A 44 -15.77 -12.07 -5.58
N LEU A 45 -14.51 -12.49 -5.77
CA LEU A 45 -14.17 -13.72 -6.49
C LEU A 45 -14.38 -15.00 -5.67
N GLY A 46 -14.82 -14.88 -4.41
CA GLY A 46 -15.13 -16.02 -3.55
C GLY A 46 -13.90 -16.92 -3.31
N PRO A 47 -13.93 -18.22 -3.66
CA PRO A 47 -12.83 -19.15 -3.41
C PRO A 47 -11.48 -18.74 -4.03
N GLN A 48 -11.51 -17.95 -5.10
CA GLN A 48 -10.30 -17.47 -5.79
C GLN A 48 -9.72 -16.20 -5.18
N ALA A 49 -10.38 -15.59 -4.19
CA ALA A 49 -9.91 -14.36 -3.55
C ALA A 49 -8.50 -14.54 -2.95
N ALA A 50 -8.22 -15.69 -2.34
CA ALA A 50 -6.92 -15.97 -1.74
C ALA A 50 -5.82 -16.17 -2.78
N THR A 51 -6.13 -16.82 -3.91
CA THR A 51 -5.12 -17.16 -4.92
C THR A 51 -4.62 -15.94 -5.69
N LEU A 52 -5.47 -14.91 -5.84
CA LEU A 52 -5.10 -13.66 -6.51
C LEU A 52 -4.76 -12.54 -5.51
N GLY A 53 -5.51 -12.42 -4.42
CA GLY A 53 -5.40 -11.31 -3.48
C GLY A 53 -4.15 -11.36 -2.60
N ILE A 54 -3.74 -12.53 -2.11
CA ILE A 54 -2.53 -12.69 -1.31
C ILE A 54 -1.28 -12.25 -2.08
N PRO A 55 -0.97 -12.80 -3.27
CA PRO A 55 0.21 -12.38 -4.01
C PRO A 55 0.13 -10.91 -4.43
N ALA A 56 -1.04 -10.42 -4.83
CA ALA A 56 -1.22 -9.02 -5.18
C ALA A 56 -0.87 -8.07 -4.03
N ALA A 57 -1.33 -8.38 -2.80
CA ALA A 57 -1.02 -7.56 -1.63
C ALA A 57 0.46 -7.61 -1.25
N LEU A 58 1.09 -8.78 -1.31
CA LEU A 58 2.52 -8.92 -1.01
C LEU A 58 3.38 -8.18 -2.04
N VAL A 59 3.11 -8.35 -3.33
CA VAL A 59 3.82 -7.64 -4.40
C VAL A 59 3.61 -6.14 -4.27
N SER A 60 2.37 -5.69 -4.00
CA SER A 60 2.06 -4.28 -3.79
C SER A 60 2.80 -3.69 -2.59
N SER A 61 2.82 -4.38 -1.44
CA SER A 61 3.55 -3.93 -0.25
C SER A 61 5.06 -3.87 -0.49
N VAL A 62 5.65 -4.87 -1.13
CA VAL A 62 7.09 -4.91 -1.39
C VAL A 62 7.48 -3.84 -2.40
N VAL A 63 6.83 -3.80 -3.55
CA VAL A 63 7.17 -2.86 -4.63
C VAL A 63 6.80 -1.44 -4.25
N GLY A 64 5.58 -1.22 -3.79
CA GLY A 64 5.08 0.09 -3.36
C GLY A 64 5.84 0.63 -2.15
N GLY A 65 6.12 -0.23 -1.16
CA GLY A 65 6.91 0.12 0.02
C GLY A 65 8.36 0.46 -0.33
N ALA A 66 9.00 -0.29 -1.22
CA ALA A 66 10.35 0.01 -1.69
C ALA A 66 10.42 1.33 -2.46
N VAL A 67 9.50 1.55 -3.41
CA VAL A 67 9.41 2.82 -4.14
C VAL A 67 9.17 3.99 -3.18
N PHE A 68 8.27 3.83 -2.20
CA PHE A 68 8.01 4.85 -1.19
C PHE A 68 9.24 5.11 -0.32
N ALA A 69 9.93 4.07 0.15
CA ALA A 69 11.14 4.20 0.96
C ALA A 69 12.26 4.95 0.21
N LEU A 70 12.42 4.72 -1.09
CA LEU A 70 13.43 5.40 -1.91
C LEU A 70 13.10 6.88 -2.18
N LEU A 71 11.82 7.24 -2.23
CA LEU A 71 11.37 8.60 -2.58
C LEU A 71 11.01 9.45 -1.36
N ALA A 72 10.75 8.82 -0.21
CA ALA A 72 10.38 9.51 1.01
C ALA A 72 11.51 10.40 1.54
N ARG A 73 11.13 11.59 2.02
CA ARG A 73 12.05 12.57 2.62
C ARG A 73 11.92 12.65 4.15
N GLY A 74 11.01 11.86 4.72
CA GLY A 74 10.73 11.84 6.16
C GLY A 74 11.55 10.79 6.90
N PRO A 75 11.67 10.90 8.24
CA PRO A 75 12.52 10.03 9.06
C PRO A 75 12.00 8.60 9.21
N MET A 76 10.77 8.30 8.74
CA MET A 76 10.18 6.98 8.87
C MET A 76 9.28 6.68 7.65
N ALA A 77 9.86 6.05 6.63
CA ALA A 77 9.15 5.68 5.41
C ALA A 77 8.56 4.27 5.55
N ALA A 78 7.33 4.18 6.03
CA ALA A 78 6.54 2.95 6.04
C ALA A 78 5.31 3.14 5.15
N GLY A 79 5.21 2.33 4.09
CA GLY A 79 4.09 2.31 3.16
C GLY A 79 3.48 0.92 3.06
N GLY A 80 2.17 0.85 2.83
CA GLY A 80 1.43 -0.39 2.66
C GLY A 80 0.02 -0.14 2.12
N PRO A 81 -0.75 -1.19 1.81
CA PRO A 81 -2.10 -1.08 1.30
C PRO A 81 -2.99 -0.29 2.28
N ALA A 82 -3.52 0.84 1.82
CA ALA A 82 -4.45 1.65 2.59
C ALA A 82 -5.88 1.12 2.43
N SER A 83 -6.69 1.23 3.50
CA SER A 83 -8.06 0.69 3.54
C SER A 83 -8.97 1.27 2.46
N THR A 84 -9.04 2.60 2.33
CA THR A 84 -9.97 3.25 1.41
C THR A 84 -9.72 2.91 -0.07
N PRO A 85 -8.48 2.99 -0.60
CA PRO A 85 -8.20 2.57 -1.96
C PRO A 85 -8.47 1.08 -2.20
N VAL A 86 -8.15 0.23 -1.23
CA VAL A 86 -8.41 -1.21 -1.30
C VAL A 86 -9.91 -1.51 -1.37
N LEU A 87 -10.72 -0.79 -0.59
CA LEU A 87 -12.19 -0.89 -0.64
C LEU A 87 -12.74 -0.46 -2.00
N MET A 88 -12.25 0.64 -2.56
CA MET A 88 -12.66 1.08 -3.91
C MET A 88 -12.25 0.10 -4.99
N LEU A 89 -11.06 -0.50 -4.86
CA LEU A 89 -10.63 -1.56 -5.75
C LEU A 89 -11.50 -2.82 -5.61
N GLY A 90 -11.87 -3.19 -4.38
CA GLY A 90 -12.80 -4.29 -4.12
C GLY A 90 -14.17 -4.05 -4.73
N ALA A 91 -14.68 -2.82 -4.68
CA ALA A 91 -15.92 -2.44 -5.36
C ALA A 91 -15.80 -2.57 -6.87
N LEU A 92 -14.68 -2.12 -7.47
CA LEU A 92 -14.41 -2.32 -8.90
C LEU A 92 -14.41 -3.80 -9.28
N VAL A 93 -13.68 -4.64 -8.53
CA VAL A 93 -13.66 -6.09 -8.76
C VAL A 93 -15.08 -6.66 -8.65
N ALA A 94 -15.85 -6.28 -7.63
CA ALA A 94 -17.22 -6.72 -7.45
C ALA A 94 -18.12 -6.32 -8.64
N THR A 95 -17.96 -5.12 -9.20
CA THR A 95 -18.75 -4.69 -10.37
C THR A 95 -18.46 -5.54 -11.61
N VAL A 96 -17.21 -5.92 -11.84
CA VAL A 96 -16.83 -6.78 -12.98
C VAL A 96 -17.31 -8.20 -12.76
N VAL A 97 -17.16 -8.74 -11.55
CA VAL A 97 -17.59 -10.10 -11.21
C VAL A 97 -19.11 -10.27 -11.29
N ALA A 98 -19.87 -9.19 -11.06
CA ALA A 98 -21.32 -9.19 -11.22
C ALA A 98 -21.80 -9.18 -12.69
N ASP A 99 -20.91 -8.93 -13.66
CA ASP A 99 -21.25 -8.98 -15.08
C ASP A 99 -21.52 -10.44 -15.51
N PRO A 100 -22.69 -10.77 -16.09
CA PRO A 100 -22.97 -12.12 -16.59
C PRO A 100 -21.98 -12.62 -17.65
N ALA A 101 -21.27 -11.72 -18.34
CA ALA A 101 -20.23 -12.08 -19.30
C ALA A 101 -18.90 -12.47 -18.64
N PHE A 102 -18.72 -12.19 -17.34
CA PHE A 102 -17.52 -12.55 -16.61
C PHE A 102 -17.58 -14.01 -16.12
N ALA A 103 -16.57 -14.79 -16.49
CA ALA A 103 -16.41 -16.16 -16.01
C ALA A 103 -15.07 -16.31 -15.27
N ALA A 104 -15.12 -16.52 -13.96
CA ALA A 104 -13.94 -16.73 -13.12
C ALA A 104 -13.16 -18.01 -13.47
N SER A 105 -13.76 -18.93 -14.23
CA SER A 105 -13.11 -20.13 -14.76
C SER A 105 -12.34 -19.88 -16.07
N ASP A 106 -12.59 -18.76 -16.75
CA ASP A 106 -11.87 -18.37 -17.97
C ASP A 106 -10.58 -17.60 -17.60
N PRO A 107 -9.39 -18.15 -17.90
CA PRO A 107 -8.13 -17.47 -17.64
C PRO A 107 -8.02 -16.10 -18.32
N THR A 108 -8.66 -15.92 -19.48
CA THR A 108 -8.61 -14.67 -20.24
C THR A 108 -9.40 -13.58 -19.52
N ALA A 109 -10.60 -13.90 -19.04
CA ALA A 109 -11.42 -12.98 -18.24
C ALA A 109 -10.69 -12.56 -16.95
N VAL A 110 -10.05 -13.50 -16.26
CA VAL A 110 -9.25 -13.20 -15.06
C VAL A 110 -8.04 -12.30 -15.39
N ALA A 111 -7.35 -12.55 -16.51
CA ALA A 111 -6.24 -11.70 -16.95
C ALA A 111 -6.70 -10.26 -17.26
N LEU A 112 -7.86 -10.10 -17.91
CA LEU A 112 -8.45 -8.78 -18.17
C LEU A 112 -8.86 -8.06 -16.89
N LEU A 113 -9.42 -8.76 -15.91
CA LEU A 113 -9.73 -8.22 -14.59
C LEU A 113 -8.45 -7.71 -13.89
N LEU A 114 -7.37 -8.50 -13.91
CA LEU A 114 -6.09 -8.09 -13.31
C LEU A 114 -5.47 -6.90 -14.05
N ALA A 115 -5.58 -6.85 -15.38
CA ALA A 115 -5.13 -5.71 -16.17
C ALA A 115 -5.93 -4.44 -15.84
N LEU A 116 -7.25 -4.55 -15.65
CA LEU A 116 -8.11 -3.45 -15.22
C LEU A 116 -7.73 -2.97 -13.80
N VAL A 117 -7.51 -3.89 -12.86
CA VAL A 117 -7.04 -3.58 -11.51
C VAL A 117 -5.70 -2.84 -11.56
N ALA A 118 -4.74 -3.33 -12.34
CA ALA A 118 -3.45 -2.68 -12.52
C ALA A 118 -3.60 -1.27 -13.12
N ALA A 119 -4.42 -1.12 -14.15
CA ALA A 119 -4.71 0.17 -14.78
C ALA A 119 -5.38 1.15 -13.80
N ALA A 120 -6.29 0.68 -12.94
CA ALA A 120 -6.91 1.48 -11.90
C ALA A 120 -5.87 1.97 -10.87
N VAL A 121 -4.96 1.10 -10.42
CA VAL A 121 -3.89 1.48 -9.48
C VAL A 121 -2.90 2.45 -10.12
N VAL A 122 -2.50 2.22 -11.37
CA VAL A 122 -1.58 3.11 -12.11
C VAL A 122 -2.21 4.47 -12.35
N SER A 123 -3.47 4.52 -12.79
CA SER A 123 -4.18 5.78 -13.01
C SER A 123 -4.39 6.55 -11.69
N MET A 124 -4.72 5.85 -10.61
CA MET A 124 -4.79 6.42 -9.26
C MET A 124 -3.45 7.06 -8.86
N GLY A 125 -2.33 6.36 -9.04
CA GLY A 125 -0.99 6.88 -8.75
C GLY A 125 -0.62 8.08 -9.62
N ALA A 126 -0.93 8.03 -10.92
CA ALA A 126 -0.70 9.14 -11.84
C ALA A 126 -1.48 10.39 -11.42
N VAL A 127 -2.76 10.23 -11.04
CA VAL A 127 -3.58 11.34 -10.54
C VAL A 127 -3.01 11.90 -9.23
N GLN A 128 -2.56 11.06 -8.30
CA GLN A 128 -1.89 11.53 -7.07
C GLN A 128 -0.63 12.35 -7.37
N ILE A 129 0.19 11.92 -8.33
CA ILE A 129 1.38 12.65 -8.76
C ILE A 129 0.99 14.01 -9.37
N VAL A 130 0.02 14.03 -10.28
CA VAL A 130 -0.46 15.28 -10.91
C VAL A 130 -0.99 16.25 -9.85
N LEU A 131 -1.79 15.77 -8.89
CA LEU A 131 -2.30 16.58 -7.80
C LEU A 131 -1.18 17.10 -6.90
N ALA A 132 -0.21 16.26 -6.56
CA ALA A 132 0.95 16.66 -5.77
C ALA A 132 1.76 17.77 -6.47
N LEU A 133 1.99 17.63 -7.78
CA LEU A 133 2.73 18.61 -8.58
C LEU A 133 1.94 19.91 -8.81
N SER A 134 0.62 19.85 -8.87
CA SER A 134 -0.24 21.03 -9.03
C SER A 134 -0.30 21.94 -7.79
N GLY A 135 0.21 21.48 -6.64
CA GLY A 135 0.15 22.22 -5.37
C GLY A 135 -1.24 22.27 -4.72
N LEU A 136 -2.26 21.66 -5.34
CA LEU A 136 -3.63 21.60 -4.81
C LEU A 136 -3.72 20.85 -3.49
N VAL A 137 -2.79 19.93 -3.22
CA VAL A 137 -2.69 19.17 -1.95
C VAL A 137 -2.53 20.11 -0.74
N ARG A 138 -1.99 21.32 -0.93
CA ARG A 138 -1.88 22.31 0.15
C ARG A 138 -3.24 22.79 0.68
N TRP A 139 -4.32 22.58 -0.07
CA TRP A 139 -5.69 22.90 0.33
C TRP A 139 -6.42 21.71 0.98
N ALA A 140 -5.96 20.47 0.76
CA ALA A 140 -6.53 19.28 1.38
C ALA A 140 -6.44 19.29 2.92
N LYS A 141 -5.53 20.10 3.48
CA LYS A 141 -5.40 20.30 4.94
C LYS A 141 -6.58 21.01 5.61
N TYR A 142 -7.51 21.58 4.82
CA TYR A 142 -8.69 22.29 5.34
C TYR A 142 -9.93 21.40 5.47
N VAL A 143 -9.82 20.09 5.20
CA VAL A 143 -10.93 19.16 5.40
C VAL A 143 -11.20 19.02 6.91
N PRO A 144 -12.42 19.31 7.39
CA PRO A 144 -12.76 19.19 8.81
C PRO A 144 -12.55 17.75 9.31
N GLN A 145 -12.00 17.60 10.51
CA GLN A 145 -11.80 16.31 11.16
C GLN A 145 -13.06 15.40 11.19
N PRO A 146 -14.29 15.93 11.36
CA PRO A 146 -15.51 15.11 11.28
C PRO A 146 -15.72 14.39 9.94
N VAL A 147 -15.20 14.94 8.83
CA VAL A 147 -15.32 14.33 7.50
C VAL A 147 -14.23 13.27 7.28
N LEU A 148 -13.09 13.40 7.94
CA LEU A 148 -11.99 12.43 7.85
C LEU A 148 -12.19 11.22 8.77
N ALA A 149 -12.95 11.40 9.86
CA ALA A 149 -13.19 10.36 10.86
C ALA A 149 -14.40 9.47 10.55
N GLY A 150 -15.30 9.92 9.66
CA GLY A 150 -16.45 9.15 9.17
C GLY A 150 -16.09 8.34 7.93
#